data_AF-A7SER4-F1
#
_entry.id   AF-A7SER4-F1
#
_cell.length_a   1.000
_cell.length_b   1.000
_cell.length_c   1.000
_cell.angle_alpha   90.00
_cell.angle_beta   90.00
_cell.angle_gamma   90.00
#
_symmetry.space_group_name_H-M   'P 1'
#
loop_
_entity.id
_entity.type
_entity.pdbx_description
1 polymer ?
#
loop_
_entity_poly.entity_id
_entity_poly.type
_entity_poly.pdbx_seq_one_letter_code
_entity_poly.pdbx_strand_id
1 'polypeptide(L)'
;KTRLRVLVPKSRMVFGVCDPYEVLRQGECYFRPSIFDEDEGDFQAANKVAVIRNPCYHPGDVRVLKLVRNKPELNHLRDCIVFPVRGRRPHALECSGADMDGDKFFVTWD
;
A
#
# COMPACT_ATOMS: atom_id res chain seq x y z
N LYS A 1 -14.01 26.23 -9.12
CA LYS A 1 -12.86 25.28 -9.19
C LYS A 1 -13.41 23.89 -9.47
N THR A 2 -13.19 23.36 -10.67
CA THR A 2 -13.58 21.98 -11.01
C THR A 2 -12.50 21.04 -10.49
N ARG A 3 -12.88 20.04 -9.68
CA ARG A 3 -11.96 18.99 -9.22
C ARG A 3 -11.97 17.88 -10.26
N LEU A 4 -10.86 17.65 -10.96
CA LEU A 4 -10.72 16.48 -11.82
C LEU A 4 -10.59 15.24 -10.94
N ARG A 5 -11.54 14.31 -11.05
CA ARG A 5 -11.51 13.01 -10.38
C ARG A 5 -11.45 11.92 -11.44
N VAL A 6 -10.28 11.32 -11.59
CA VAL A 6 -10.08 10.18 -12.49
C VAL A 6 -10.39 8.91 -11.71
N LEU A 7 -11.26 8.06 -12.25
CA LEU A 7 -11.58 6.76 -11.67
C LEU A 7 -10.42 5.81 -11.95
N VAL A 8 -9.89 5.18 -10.89
CA VAL A 8 -8.89 4.11 -10.98
C VAL A 8 -9.48 2.87 -10.30
N PRO A 9 -10.09 1.92 -11.05
CA PRO A 9 -10.79 0.78 -10.46
C PRO A 9 -9.89 -0.12 -9.60
N LYS A 10 -8.66 -0.33 -10.06
CA LYS A 10 -7.62 -1.17 -9.42
C LYS A 10 -6.88 -0.44 -8.30
N SER A 11 -7.60 0.32 -7.49
CA SER A 11 -7.03 1.10 -6.40
C SER A 11 -7.91 1.16 -5.17
N ARG A 12 -7.30 1.42 -4.01
CA ARG A 12 -7.99 1.64 -2.74
C ARG A 12 -7.33 2.76 -1.95
N MET A 13 -8.13 3.47 -1.16
CA MET A 13 -7.67 4.36 -0.10
C MET A 13 -7.71 3.58 1.21
N VAL A 14 -6.53 3.27 1.78
CA VAL A 14 -6.42 2.37 2.93
C VAL A 14 -5.50 2.95 4.00
N PHE A 15 -5.67 2.51 5.24
CA PHE A 15 -4.76 2.89 6.33
C PHE A 15 -3.42 2.18 6.21
N GLY A 16 -2.34 2.87 6.61
CA GLY A 16 -1.02 2.26 6.80
C GLY A 16 -0.90 1.57 8.15
N VAL A 17 -0.27 0.40 8.17
CA VAL A 17 -0.05 -0.41 9.39
C VAL A 17 1.38 -0.92 9.42
N CYS A 18 2.01 -0.95 10.60
CA CYS A 18 3.32 -1.55 10.80
C CYS A 18 3.20 -3.07 10.77
N ASP A 19 4.15 -3.76 10.15
CA ASP A 19 4.30 -5.21 10.29
C ASP A 19 4.63 -5.59 11.74
N PRO A 20 3.70 -6.22 12.49
CA PRO A 20 3.90 -6.51 13.89
C PRO A 20 4.75 -7.78 14.12
N TYR A 21 4.96 -8.61 13.09
CA TYR A 21 5.74 -9.85 13.18
C TYR A 21 7.12 -9.73 12.50
N GLU A 22 7.42 -8.56 11.93
CA GLU A 22 8.68 -8.26 11.25
C GLU A 22 9.06 -9.26 10.14
N VAL A 23 8.05 -9.81 9.45
CA VAL A 23 8.21 -10.80 8.38
C VAL A 23 8.49 -10.17 7.01
N LEU A 24 8.26 -8.87 6.85
CA LEU A 24 8.48 -8.10 5.62
C LEU A 24 9.89 -7.50 5.56
N ARG A 25 10.50 -7.51 4.37
CA ARG A 25 11.81 -6.88 4.11
C ARG A 25 11.64 -5.48 3.53
N GLN A 26 12.71 -4.69 3.58
CA GLN A 26 12.71 -3.37 2.94
C GLN A 26 12.42 -3.49 1.42
N GLY A 27 11.50 -2.67 0.94
CA GLY A 27 10.99 -2.69 -0.45
C GLY A 27 9.79 -3.61 -0.65
N GLU A 28 9.36 -4.34 0.37
CA GLU A 28 8.18 -5.20 0.36
C GLU A 28 6.98 -4.52 1.03
N CYS A 29 5.78 -4.99 0.72
CA CYS A 29 4.56 -4.68 1.45
C CYS A 29 3.64 -5.91 1.46
N TYR A 30 2.75 -5.96 2.44
CA TYR A 30 1.61 -6.88 2.42
C TYR A 30 0.33 -6.07 2.25
N PHE A 31 -0.53 -6.50 1.35
CA PHE A 31 -1.80 -5.85 1.09
C PHE A 31 -2.84 -6.90 0.71
N ARG A 32 -4.00 -6.83 1.34
CA ARG A 32 -5.13 -7.73 1.06
C ARG A 32 -6.43 -6.92 1.00
N PRO A 33 -6.77 -6.35 -0.16
CA PRO A 33 -8.03 -5.66 -0.35
C PRO A 33 -9.22 -6.61 -0.38
N SER A 34 -10.37 -6.14 0.07
CA SER A 34 -11.67 -6.73 -0.22
C SER A 34 -12.04 -6.38 -1.66
N ILE A 35 -12.07 -7.41 -2.52
CA ILE A 35 -12.39 -7.32 -3.94
C ILE A 35 -13.62 -8.19 -4.22
N PHE A 36 -14.50 -7.72 -5.11
CA PHE A 36 -15.63 -8.49 -5.61
C PHE A 36 -15.21 -9.23 -6.89
N ASP A 37 -15.69 -10.46 -7.07
CA ASP A 37 -15.12 -11.54 -7.91
C ASP A 37 -14.54 -11.17 -9.29
N GLU A 38 -15.10 -10.19 -10.00
CA GLU A 38 -14.63 -9.81 -11.35
C GLU A 38 -13.21 -9.20 -11.36
N ASP A 39 -12.80 -8.51 -10.30
CA ASP A 39 -11.49 -7.82 -10.20
C ASP A 39 -10.43 -8.67 -9.47
N GLU A 40 -10.79 -9.84 -8.92
CA GLU A 40 -9.89 -10.62 -8.06
C GLU A 40 -8.70 -11.17 -8.85
N GLY A 41 -8.93 -11.61 -10.10
CA GLY A 41 -7.88 -12.13 -10.99
C GLY A 41 -6.77 -11.11 -11.27
N ASP A 42 -7.14 -9.85 -11.50
CA ASP A 42 -6.19 -8.77 -11.77
C ASP A 42 -5.31 -8.49 -10.55
N PHE A 43 -5.91 -8.46 -9.35
CA PHE A 43 -5.12 -8.32 -8.14
C PHE A 43 -4.22 -9.52 -7.88
N GLN A 44 -4.67 -10.75 -8.17
CA GLN A 44 -3.85 -11.96 -8.03
C GLN A 44 -2.61 -11.96 -8.94
N ALA A 45 -2.74 -11.39 -10.15
CA ALA A 45 -1.62 -11.24 -11.09
C ALA A 45 -0.61 -10.15 -10.68
N ALA A 46 -1.02 -9.19 -9.83
CA ALA A 46 -0.16 -8.11 -9.39
C ALA A 46 1.01 -8.60 -8.51
N ASN A 47 2.22 -8.15 -8.84
CA ASN A 47 3.46 -8.41 -8.09
C ASN A 47 4.01 -7.16 -7.40
N LYS A 48 3.47 -5.99 -7.74
CA LYS A 48 3.86 -4.69 -7.21
C LYS A 48 2.63 -3.83 -7.03
N VAL A 49 2.73 -2.87 -6.14
CA VAL A 49 1.72 -1.83 -5.95
C VAL A 49 2.40 -0.47 -5.90
N ALA A 50 1.74 0.55 -6.45
CA ALA A 50 2.13 1.93 -6.22
C ALA A 50 1.38 2.47 -5.00
N VAL A 51 2.10 3.19 -4.15
CA VAL A 51 1.67 3.69 -2.85
C VAL A 51 1.97 5.18 -2.79
N ILE A 52 0.95 5.97 -2.49
CA ILE A 52 1.03 7.42 -2.52
C ILE A 52 0.24 7.97 -1.33
N ARG A 53 0.79 8.97 -0.63
CA ARG A 53 0.01 9.81 0.29
C ARG A 53 -0.37 11.11 -0.38
N ASN A 54 -1.59 11.57 -0.17
CA ASN A 54 -2.03 12.90 -0.61
C ASN A 54 -1.85 13.91 0.53
N PRO A 55 -1.16 15.05 0.35
CA PRO A 55 -0.53 15.52 -0.89
C PRO A 55 0.82 14.88 -1.22
N CYS A 56 1.08 14.71 -2.52
CA CYS A 56 2.31 14.17 -3.10
C CYS A 56 2.98 15.30 -3.90
N TYR A 57 4.10 15.84 -3.41
CA TYR A 57 4.75 17.02 -4.00
C TYR A 57 6.05 16.67 -4.74
N HIS A 58 6.74 15.63 -4.29
CA HIS A 58 8.00 15.20 -4.86
C HIS A 58 7.83 13.84 -5.56
N PRO A 59 8.49 13.58 -6.70
CA PRO A 59 8.42 12.25 -7.37
C PRO A 59 8.81 11.09 -6.44
N GLY A 60 9.68 11.36 -5.47
CA GLY A 60 10.09 10.40 -4.44
C GLY A 60 9.00 10.03 -3.42
N ASP A 61 7.91 10.81 -3.34
CA ASP A 61 6.75 10.52 -2.48
C ASP A 61 5.92 9.34 -3.01
N VAL A 62 6.11 8.97 -4.29
CA VAL A 62 5.50 7.80 -4.91
C VAL A 62 6.41 6.60 -4.70
N ARG A 63 5.86 5.56 -4.08
CA ARG A 63 6.59 4.32 -3.80
C ARG A 63 6.00 3.17 -4.60
N VAL A 64 6.86 2.44 -5.31
CA VAL A 64 6.49 1.15 -5.90
C VAL A 64 7.08 0.06 -5.02
N LEU A 65 6.22 -0.70 -4.36
CA LEU A 65 6.61 -1.75 -3.41
C LEU A 65 6.27 -3.12 -3.99
N LYS A 66 7.08 -4.12 -3.64
CA LYS A 66 6.84 -5.51 -4.01
C LYS A 66 5.72 -6.07 -3.13
N LEU A 67 4.66 -6.55 -3.77
CA LEU A 67 3.54 -7.20 -3.09
C LEU A 67 3.95 -8.63 -2.70
N VAL A 68 4.07 -8.89 -1.41
CA VAL A 68 4.44 -10.21 -0.89
C VAL A 68 3.19 -10.96 -0.48
N ARG A 69 3.07 -12.19 -0.98
CA ARG A 69 2.00 -13.14 -0.65
C ARG A 69 2.51 -14.19 0.34
N ASN A 70 1.61 -15.02 0.84
CA ASN A 70 1.94 -16.18 1.69
C ASN A 70 2.64 -15.79 3.00
N LYS A 71 2.06 -14.82 3.72
CA LYS A 71 2.44 -14.46 5.10
C LYS A 71 1.27 -14.81 6.03
N PRO A 72 1.17 -16.07 6.52
CA PRO A 72 0.05 -16.51 7.33
C PRO A 72 -0.22 -15.63 8.54
N GLU A 73 0.84 -15.08 9.14
CA GLU A 73 0.82 -14.19 10.28
C GLU A 73 0.08 -12.89 9.98
N LEU A 74 0.11 -12.42 8.73
CA LEU A 74 -0.53 -11.18 8.29
C LEU A 74 -1.93 -11.38 7.70
N ASN A 75 -2.43 -12.62 7.60
CA ASN A 75 -3.68 -12.92 6.90
C ASN A 75 -4.94 -12.24 7.48
N HIS A 76 -4.90 -11.88 8.77
CA HIS A 76 -5.96 -11.17 9.46
C HIS A 76 -5.97 -9.66 9.15
N LEU A 77 -4.88 -9.13 8.60
CA LEU A 77 -4.77 -7.74 8.18
C LEU A 77 -5.39 -7.58 6.78
N ARG A 78 -6.64 -7.14 6.74
CA ARG A 78 -7.38 -6.84 5.51
C ARG A 78 -7.63 -5.34 5.38
N ASP A 79 -7.75 -4.86 4.14
CA ASP A 79 -8.08 -3.47 3.81
C ASP A 79 -7.17 -2.41 4.44
N CYS A 80 -5.92 -2.80 4.70
CA CYS A 80 -4.84 -1.95 5.15
C CYS A 80 -3.54 -2.34 4.44
N ILE A 81 -2.68 -1.36 4.18
CA ILE A 81 -1.34 -1.62 3.64
C ILE A 81 -0.35 -1.78 4.79
N VAL A 82 0.35 -2.91 4.79
CA VAL A 82 1.31 -3.25 5.84
C VAL A 82 2.71 -2.94 5.33
N PHE A 83 3.42 -2.09 6.06
CA PHE A 83 4.80 -1.71 5.76
C PHE A 83 5.80 -2.45 6.65
N PRO A 84 7.00 -2.77 6.13
CA PRO A 84 8.07 -3.34 6.91
C PRO A 84 8.53 -2.35 7.98
N VAL A 85 8.74 -2.86 9.19
CA VAL A 85 9.41 -2.12 10.27
C VAL A 85 10.94 -2.25 10.21
N ARG A 86 11.42 -3.19 9.39
CA ARG A 86 12.85 -3.42 9.13
C ARG A 86 13.33 -2.63 7.92
N GLY A 87 14.54 -2.08 8.02
CA GLY A 87 15.21 -1.39 6.92
C GLY A 87 15.82 -0.07 7.33
N ARG A 88 16.46 0.60 6.38
CA ARG A 88 17.15 1.89 6.64
C ARG A 88 16.17 3.05 6.85
N ARG A 89 15.02 3.03 6.18
CA ARG A 89 14.04 4.11 6.20
C ARG A 89 12.61 3.55 6.09
N PRO A 90 11.67 3.99 6.94
CA PRO A 90 10.27 3.56 6.85
C PRO A 90 9.60 4.03 5.56
N HIS A 91 8.86 3.16 4.89
CA HIS A 91 8.19 3.50 3.63
C HIS A 91 7.07 4.53 3.79
N ALA A 92 6.38 4.55 4.94
CA ALA A 92 5.40 5.60 5.26
C ALA A 92 6.08 6.98 5.22
N LEU A 93 7.23 7.14 5.87
CA LEU A 93 7.98 8.39 5.89
C LEU A 93 8.46 8.81 4.48
N GLU A 94 8.72 7.85 3.59
CA GLU A 94 9.08 8.14 2.20
C GLU A 94 7.89 8.68 1.39
N CYS A 95 6.65 8.42 1.80
CA CYS A 95 5.43 8.94 1.17
C CYS A 95 5.02 10.29 1.77
N SER A 96 5.71 11.38 1.39
CA SER A 96 5.37 12.74 1.84
C SER A 96 5.48 12.93 3.36
N GLY A 97 6.37 12.18 4.03
CA GLY A 97 6.56 12.27 5.48
C GLY A 97 5.41 11.70 6.31
N ALA A 98 4.72 10.68 5.79
CA ALA A 98 3.63 10.00 6.48
C ALA A 98 4.13 9.25 7.73
N ASP A 99 3.21 9.03 8.67
CA ASP A 99 3.43 8.12 9.79
C ASP A 99 2.30 7.08 9.90
N MET A 100 2.11 6.52 11.10
CA MET A 100 1.22 5.39 11.38
C MET A 100 0.11 5.76 12.38
N ASP A 101 -0.21 7.05 12.53
CA ASP A 101 -1.18 7.54 13.52
C ASP A 101 -2.63 7.64 12.98
N GLY A 102 -2.86 7.26 11.72
CA GLY A 102 -4.13 7.41 11.03
C GLY A 102 -4.01 7.78 9.55
N ASP A 103 -2.78 7.93 9.05
CA ASP A 103 -2.51 8.24 7.65
C ASP A 103 -3.11 7.21 6.67
N LYS A 104 -3.69 7.75 5.60
CA LYS A 104 -4.27 6.97 4.50
C LYS A 104 -3.41 7.06 3.25
N PHE A 105 -3.24 5.92 2.61
CA PHE A 105 -2.48 5.76 1.39
C PHE A 105 -3.40 5.38 0.24
N PHE A 106 -3.20 6.03 -0.90
CA PHE A 106 -3.68 5.56 -2.18
C PHE A 106 -2.79 4.40 -2.61
N VAL A 107 -3.37 3.22 -2.76
CA VAL A 107 -2.69 2.00 -3.20
C VAL A 107 -3.33 1.56 -4.50
N THR A 108 -2.53 1.39 -5.55
CA THR A 108 -2.99 0.91 -6.85
C THR A 108 -2.13 -0.24 -7.34
N TRP A 109 -2.75 -1.21 -8.01
CA TRP A 109 -2.12 -2.36 -8.66
C TRP A 109 -2.43 -2.44 -10.15
N ASP A 110 -2.94 -1.34 -10.71
CA ASP A 110 -3.03 -1.11 -12.16
C ASP A 110 -1.64 -1.16 -12.82
#